data_AF-A0A0Q3KKN2-F1
#
_entry.id   AF-A0A0Q3KKN2-F1
#
_cell.length_a   1.000
_cell.length_b   1.000
_cell.length_c   1.000
_cell.angle_alpha   90.00
_cell.angle_beta   90.00
_cell.angle_gamma   90.00
#
_symmetry.space_group_name_H-M   'P 1'
#
loop_
_entity.id
_entity.type
_entity.pdbx_description
1 polymer ?
#
loop_
_entity_poly.entity_id
_entity_poly.type
_entity_poly.pdbx_seq_one_letter_code
_entity_poly.pdbx_strand_id
1 'polypeptide(L)'
;MGGEQKGRIQIFARNIRGNANGGILEESKFTKNVAGGRQVQNGWSGGVNHDVNQPKKEALKVIKVEGPFDENNKLVDCIEKGKWYTYKAKFNREPGKDEAQTLKWASEYDENGRKNILIDVSNKGLVEISHQVNNSFTAHKVKIYAYFQTPQSHTKAEIIQGEVVIVVGTEQHSQSYGNKLMFPAQAVREIRENYKDHKYANILIFSDAFTDMQLSIIKRDAKKWNSNLYFKKIKTVAELIKYINEGDATVSRGKAKVSTIKIFAHGLPSILDFGLDGDNEEAQRFKNEHVSELKKDSFTSKPEIFSYACRTGNSDDRIATLNPSYQYDAESVKLVKPKESLAQKLSDHLDAKVYAFLRRSNYTSTWLDGGNREYKALYMTIEDEGVSNPFNPKDWYRATLGDSRWDESLWNSRGAFLLPTSGASPGGVLATGMFVFEKGKEPVKK
;
A
#
# COMPACT_ATOMS: atom_id res chain seq x y z
N MET A 1 13.45 80.63 -21.46
CA MET A 1 13.43 79.61 -20.39
C MET A 1 12.60 80.17 -19.24
N GLY A 2 11.32 79.81 -19.17
CA GLY A 2 10.41 80.26 -18.11
C GLY A 2 10.08 79.07 -17.22
N GLY A 3 10.42 79.17 -15.93
CA GLY A 3 10.18 78.13 -14.93
C GLY A 3 8.74 78.12 -14.44
N GLU A 4 8.17 76.92 -14.32
CA GLU A 4 6.87 76.67 -13.68
C GLU A 4 6.88 77.11 -12.21
N GLN A 5 6.04 78.10 -11.88
CA GLN A 5 5.68 78.38 -10.50
C GLN A 5 4.60 77.38 -10.05
N LYS A 6 4.96 76.48 -9.14
CA LYS A 6 4.01 75.56 -8.49
C LYS A 6 3.03 76.37 -7.63
N GLY A 7 1.74 76.17 -7.88
CA GLY A 7 0.63 76.89 -7.26
C GLY A 7 0.67 76.82 -5.73
N ARG A 8 0.74 77.99 -5.10
CA ARG A 8 0.68 78.17 -3.64
C ARG A 8 -0.78 78.41 -3.27
N ILE A 9 -1.39 77.49 -2.52
CA ILE A 9 -2.72 77.70 -1.95
C ILE A 9 -2.54 78.20 -0.50
N GLN A 10 -3.01 79.41 -0.21
CA GLN A 10 -3.12 79.94 1.14
C GLN A 10 -4.59 80.01 1.54
N ILE A 11 -4.98 79.25 2.56
CA ILE A 11 -6.33 79.27 3.13
C ILE A 11 -6.27 80.07 4.43
N PHE A 12 -6.95 81.21 4.47
CA PHE A 12 -7.15 81.98 5.69
C PHE A 12 -8.57 81.73 6.18
N ALA A 13 -8.72 80.97 7.26
CA ALA A 13 -10.00 80.76 7.92
C ALA A 13 -9.89 81.21 9.38
N ARG A 14 -10.67 82.23 9.76
CA ARG A 14 -10.88 82.58 11.18
C ARG A 14 -11.99 81.69 11.72
N ASN A 15 -11.63 80.78 12.62
CA ASN A 15 -12.52 79.91 13.40
C ASN A 15 -13.29 78.82 12.63
N ILE A 16 -12.60 77.77 12.19
CA ILE A 16 -13.27 76.49 11.91
C ILE A 16 -13.23 75.65 13.19
N ARG A 17 -14.38 75.44 13.82
CA ARG A 17 -14.60 74.39 14.83
C ARG A 17 -15.72 73.49 14.31
N GLY A 18 -15.39 72.24 14.01
CA GLY A 18 -16.35 71.20 13.65
C GLY A 18 -16.04 69.93 14.42
N ASN A 19 -17.05 69.36 15.08
CA ASN A 19 -16.96 68.04 15.70
C ASN A 19 -17.26 66.99 14.62
N ALA A 20 -16.23 66.28 14.15
CA ALA A 20 -16.36 65.31 13.09
C ALA A 20 -16.89 63.97 13.64
N ASN A 21 -18.22 63.82 13.68
CA ASN A 21 -18.85 62.51 13.82
C ASN A 21 -19.46 62.08 12.49
N GLY A 22 -18.76 61.16 11.81
CA GLY A 22 -19.32 60.15 10.90
C GLY A 22 -20.30 60.59 9.82
N GLY A 23 -19.78 61.18 8.73
CA GLY A 23 -20.49 61.30 7.46
C GLY A 23 -19.74 62.19 6.48
N ILE A 24 -19.48 61.69 5.27
CA ILE A 24 -19.01 62.54 4.16
C ILE A 24 -20.20 63.42 3.77
N LEU A 25 -20.12 64.73 4.02
CA LEU A 25 -21.16 65.69 3.69
C LEU A 25 -21.52 65.59 2.19
N GLU A 26 -22.79 65.77 1.80
CA GLU A 26 -23.21 65.73 0.38
C GLU A 26 -22.44 66.70 -0.52
N GLU A 27 -21.89 67.75 0.06
CA GLU A 27 -21.14 68.81 -0.61
C GLU A 27 -19.76 68.32 -1.09
N SER A 28 -19.27 67.22 -0.52
CA SER A 28 -18.02 66.55 -0.90
C SER A 28 -18.04 65.99 -2.32
N LYS A 29 -19.22 65.88 -2.94
CA LYS A 29 -19.40 65.45 -4.34
C LYS A 29 -18.72 66.39 -5.33
N PHE A 30 -18.49 67.65 -4.94
CA PHE A 30 -17.82 68.65 -5.78
C PHE A 30 -16.31 68.80 -5.46
N THR A 31 -15.82 68.11 -4.43
CA THR A 31 -14.41 68.15 -4.04
C THR A 31 -13.61 67.15 -4.88
N LYS A 32 -13.03 67.63 -5.99
CA LYS A 32 -12.16 66.83 -6.84
C LYS A 32 -10.70 67.00 -6.43
N ASN A 33 -10.03 65.90 -6.08
CA ASN A 33 -8.59 65.91 -5.84
C ASN A 33 -7.84 66.12 -7.16
N VAL A 34 -7.36 67.34 -7.37
CA VAL A 34 -6.60 67.75 -8.58
C VAL A 34 -5.09 67.51 -8.46
N ALA A 35 -4.59 67.07 -7.30
CA ALA A 35 -3.15 66.87 -7.07
C ALA A 35 -2.66 65.45 -7.41
N GLY A 36 -3.53 64.54 -7.85
CA GLY A 36 -3.18 63.17 -8.26
C GLY A 36 -2.68 62.24 -7.14
N GLY A 37 -2.37 62.76 -5.95
CA GLY A 37 -1.91 61.99 -4.79
C GLY A 37 -3.06 61.56 -3.85
N ARG A 38 -3.08 60.29 -3.45
CA ARG A 38 -4.04 59.73 -2.48
C ARG A 38 -3.69 60.19 -1.06
N GLN A 39 -4.57 60.94 -0.39
CA GLN A 39 -4.44 61.26 1.04
C GLN A 39 -5.10 60.18 1.89
N VAL A 40 -4.38 59.68 2.90
CA VAL A 40 -4.91 58.77 3.93
C VAL A 40 -4.45 59.26 5.29
N GLN A 41 -5.38 59.43 6.22
CA GLN A 41 -5.13 59.86 7.59
C GLN A 41 -5.30 58.66 8.52
N ASN A 42 -4.22 58.24 9.18
CA ASN A 42 -4.27 57.15 10.15
C ASN A 42 -4.51 57.72 11.56
N GLY A 43 -5.43 57.11 12.31
CA GLY A 43 -5.98 57.66 13.55
C GLY A 43 -5.15 57.45 14.82
N TRP A 44 -5.58 58.23 15.83
CA TRP A 44 -5.26 58.37 17.26
C TRP A 44 -3.83 58.68 17.74
N SER A 45 -2.73 58.33 17.07
CA SER A 45 -1.40 58.65 17.65
C SER A 45 -0.25 58.93 16.67
N GLY A 46 -0.52 59.20 15.40
CA GLY A 46 0.53 59.58 14.45
C GLY A 46 -0.01 60.40 13.30
N GLY A 47 0.45 61.65 13.20
CA GLY A 47 0.07 62.59 12.15
C GLY A 47 0.35 62.09 10.72
N VAL A 48 -0.08 62.89 9.76
CA VAL A 48 0.08 62.63 8.31
C VAL A 48 1.57 62.48 8.00
N ASN A 49 2.01 61.26 7.72
CA ASN A 49 3.40 60.97 7.40
C ASN A 49 3.54 60.85 5.89
N HIS A 50 4.31 61.76 5.29
CA HIS A 50 4.36 61.93 3.83
C HIS A 50 5.29 60.95 3.10
N ASP A 51 6.15 60.20 3.80
CA ASP A 51 7.25 59.44 3.16
C ASP A 51 7.50 58.02 3.69
N VAL A 52 6.53 57.42 4.39
CA VAL A 52 6.67 56.02 4.83
C VAL A 52 5.48 55.19 4.42
N ASN A 53 5.18 55.20 3.12
CA ASN A 53 4.43 54.10 2.52
C ASN A 53 5.35 52.88 2.47
N GLN A 54 5.45 52.16 3.58
CA GLN A 54 5.94 50.80 3.49
C GLN A 54 4.97 50.05 2.58
N PRO A 55 5.44 49.51 1.43
CA PRO A 55 4.58 48.71 0.57
C PRO A 55 3.90 47.65 1.43
N LYS A 56 2.60 47.46 1.22
CA LYS A 56 1.79 46.53 2.03
C LYS A 56 2.48 45.17 1.99
N LYS A 57 3.03 44.74 3.13
CA LYS A 57 3.76 43.48 3.24
C LYS A 57 2.87 42.38 2.66
N GLU A 58 3.40 41.62 1.72
CA GLU A 58 2.63 40.54 1.10
C GLU A 58 2.09 39.61 2.19
N ALA A 59 0.82 39.22 2.07
CA ALA A 59 0.19 38.32 3.01
C ALA A 59 0.99 37.01 3.07
N LEU A 60 1.38 36.60 4.28
CA LEU A 60 2.12 35.37 4.49
C LEU A 60 1.22 34.18 4.16
N LYS A 61 1.73 33.28 3.31
CA LYS A 61 1.00 32.08 2.87
C LYS A 61 1.92 30.88 2.95
N VAL A 62 1.34 29.74 3.29
CA VAL A 62 2.03 28.46 3.11
C VAL A 62 1.88 28.06 1.65
N ILE A 63 3.02 27.88 0.97
CA ILE A 63 3.05 27.51 -0.46
C ILE A 63 3.14 26.00 -0.65
N LYS A 64 3.72 25.28 0.33
CA LYS A 64 3.92 23.83 0.27
C LYS A 64 4.15 23.27 1.67
N VAL A 65 3.75 22.02 1.88
CA VAL A 65 4.24 21.19 2.98
C VAL A 65 5.19 20.16 2.38
N GLU A 66 6.37 20.01 2.94
CA GLU A 66 7.37 19.00 2.59
C GLU A 66 7.34 17.86 3.61
N GLY A 67 7.77 16.68 3.17
CA GLY A 67 7.69 15.44 3.94
C GLY A 67 6.70 14.44 3.31
N PRO A 68 6.59 13.23 3.88
CA PRO A 68 7.14 12.80 5.17
C PRO A 68 8.66 12.55 5.15
N PHE A 69 9.37 12.97 6.21
CA PHE A 69 10.78 12.65 6.43
C PHE A 69 10.93 11.63 7.59
N ASP A 70 11.81 10.64 7.45
CA ASP A 70 12.14 9.66 8.50
C ASP A 70 13.08 10.21 9.59
N GLU A 71 13.48 9.38 10.58
CA GLU A 71 14.41 9.81 11.65
C GLU A 71 15.78 10.27 11.16
N ASN A 72 16.17 9.89 9.93
CA ASN A 72 17.42 10.31 9.30
C ASN A 72 17.22 11.52 8.38
N ASN A 73 16.07 12.20 8.48
CA ASN A 73 15.67 13.36 7.68
C ASN A 73 15.65 13.05 6.17
N LYS A 74 15.41 11.79 5.79
CA LYS A 74 15.26 11.36 4.41
C LYS A 74 13.80 11.36 3.99
N LEU A 75 13.51 11.93 2.82
CA LEU A 75 12.15 11.94 2.26
C LEU A 75 11.74 10.50 1.90
N VAL A 76 10.57 10.09 2.39
CA VAL A 76 9.97 8.78 2.09
C VAL A 76 8.66 8.97 1.33
N ASP A 77 8.32 8.00 0.49
CA ASP A 77 7.07 8.06 -0.28
C ASP A 77 5.85 7.71 0.59
N CYS A 78 6.07 6.98 1.70
CA CYS A 78 4.98 6.56 2.55
C CYS A 78 5.44 6.27 4.00
N ILE A 79 4.49 6.32 4.94
CA ILE A 79 4.73 6.24 6.39
C ILE A 79 4.27 4.92 7.02
N GLU A 80 4.99 4.43 8.03
CA GLU A 80 4.60 3.28 8.86
C GLU A 80 3.75 3.72 10.06
N LYS A 81 2.70 2.97 10.38
CA LYS A 81 1.93 3.21 11.61
C LYS A 81 2.81 2.98 12.84
N GLY A 82 2.59 3.78 13.88
CA GLY A 82 3.39 3.73 15.10
C GLY A 82 4.80 4.30 14.94
N LYS A 83 5.14 4.94 13.81
CA LYS A 83 6.41 5.64 13.61
C LYS A 83 6.19 7.15 13.44
N TRP A 84 7.09 7.94 14.00
CA TRP A 84 7.07 9.40 13.89
C TRP A 84 7.72 9.85 12.59
N TYR A 85 7.06 10.78 11.90
CA TYR A 85 7.58 11.41 10.68
C TYR A 85 7.52 12.91 10.78
N THR A 86 8.52 13.56 10.18
CA THR A 86 8.65 15.01 10.18
C THR A 86 8.02 15.63 8.93
N TYR A 87 7.39 16.80 9.10
CA TYR A 87 6.79 17.60 8.05
C TYR A 87 7.19 19.06 8.20
N LYS A 88 7.49 19.74 7.09
CA LYS A 88 8.06 21.10 7.07
C LYS A 88 7.21 22.03 6.20
N ALA A 89 6.83 23.20 6.71
CA ALA A 89 6.10 24.19 5.94
C ALA A 89 7.07 25.09 5.15
N LYS A 90 6.73 25.35 3.88
CA LYS A 90 7.40 26.34 3.03
C LYS A 90 6.46 27.52 2.81
N PHE A 91 7.02 28.72 2.83
CA PHE A 91 6.27 29.98 2.77
C PHE A 91 6.66 30.78 1.53
N ASN A 92 5.78 31.69 1.08
CA ASN A 92 6.08 32.64 -0.01
C ASN A 92 7.20 33.64 0.34
N ARG A 93 7.40 33.88 1.64
CA ARG A 93 8.49 34.69 2.21
C ARG A 93 8.77 34.21 3.62
N GLU A 94 9.93 34.59 4.18
CA GLU A 94 10.24 34.30 5.57
C GLU A 94 9.18 34.89 6.53
N PRO A 95 8.64 34.08 7.45
CA PRO A 95 7.67 34.55 8.44
C PRO A 95 8.36 35.37 9.54
N GLY A 96 7.76 36.49 9.94
CA GLY A 96 8.15 37.14 11.20
C GLY A 96 7.83 36.26 12.42
N LYS A 97 8.48 36.49 13.57
CA LYS A 97 8.25 35.71 14.80
C LYS A 97 6.77 35.63 15.19
N ASP A 98 6.06 36.75 15.16
CA ASP A 98 4.64 36.81 15.52
C ASP A 98 3.74 36.17 14.46
N GLU A 99 4.13 36.25 13.18
CA GLU A 99 3.40 35.60 12.09
C GLU A 99 3.53 34.08 12.19
N ALA A 100 4.75 33.58 12.45
CA ALA A 100 5.01 32.16 12.64
C ALA A 100 4.15 31.57 13.77
N GLN A 101 3.99 32.29 14.89
CA GLN A 101 3.14 31.88 16.03
C GLN A 101 1.68 31.60 15.65
N THR A 102 1.20 32.17 14.55
CA THR A 102 -0.18 31.94 14.06
C THR A 102 -0.31 30.73 13.14
N LEU A 103 0.81 30.09 12.75
CA LEU A 103 0.80 28.87 11.94
C LEU A 103 0.11 27.74 12.70
N LYS A 104 -0.76 27.02 12.00
CA LYS A 104 -1.48 25.85 12.48
C LYS A 104 -1.21 24.67 11.57
N TRP A 105 -1.26 23.48 12.16
CA TRP A 105 -1.17 22.21 11.45
C TRP A 105 -2.48 21.45 11.60
N ALA A 106 -2.79 20.57 10.64
CA ALA A 106 -3.93 19.66 10.72
C ALA A 106 -3.67 18.36 9.93
N SER A 107 -4.29 17.26 10.34
CA SER A 107 -4.26 15.98 9.63
C SER A 107 -5.66 15.52 9.21
N GLU A 108 -5.80 15.03 7.99
CA GLU A 108 -7.03 14.41 7.44
C GLU A 108 -6.74 12.96 7.08
N TYR A 109 -7.64 12.05 7.46
CA TYR A 109 -7.51 10.60 7.25
C TYR A 109 -8.62 10.06 6.35
N ASP A 110 -8.33 9.01 5.56
CA ASP A 110 -9.33 8.29 4.77
C ASP A 110 -9.71 6.92 5.38
N GLU A 111 -10.63 6.90 6.33
CA GLU A 111 -11.10 5.62 6.89
C GLU A 111 -12.10 4.96 5.95
N ASN A 112 -11.82 3.72 5.53
CA ASN A 112 -12.72 2.92 4.69
C ASN A 112 -13.20 3.65 3.41
N GLY A 113 -12.31 4.45 2.80
CA GLY A 113 -12.63 5.27 1.63
C GLY A 113 -13.47 6.52 1.91
N ARG A 114 -13.85 6.78 3.17
CA ARG A 114 -14.49 8.01 3.62
C ARG A 114 -13.43 8.96 4.18
N LYS A 115 -13.39 10.19 3.67
CA LYS A 115 -12.53 11.23 4.24
C LYS A 115 -13.13 11.68 5.58
N ASN A 116 -12.37 11.56 6.64
CA ASN A 116 -12.74 11.97 7.99
C ASN A 116 -12.18 13.35 8.36
N ILE A 117 -12.65 13.87 9.50
CA ILE A 117 -12.46 15.23 10.01
C ILE A 117 -10.97 15.55 10.27
N LEU A 118 -10.60 16.83 10.19
CA LEU A 118 -9.30 17.35 10.62
C LEU A 118 -9.16 17.21 12.14
N ILE A 119 -8.31 16.29 12.62
CA ILE A 119 -8.30 15.87 14.04
C ILE A 119 -7.20 16.58 14.86
N ASP A 120 -5.94 16.56 14.39
CA ASP A 120 -4.80 17.07 15.16
C ASP A 120 -4.45 18.52 14.82
N VAL A 121 -4.87 19.47 15.65
CA VAL A 121 -4.36 20.86 15.60
C VAL A 121 -3.18 21.00 16.57
N SER A 122 -2.07 20.32 16.27
CA SER A 122 -1.11 19.96 17.32
C SER A 122 0.01 20.96 17.62
N ASN A 123 0.38 21.92 16.76
CA ASN A 123 1.52 22.80 17.07
C ASN A 123 1.31 24.21 16.53
N LYS A 124 1.23 25.21 17.42
CA LYS A 124 1.24 26.63 17.05
C LYS A 124 2.68 27.12 17.01
N GLY A 125 3.05 27.91 16.01
CA GLY A 125 4.36 28.56 15.98
C GLY A 125 5.50 27.75 15.37
N LEU A 126 5.34 26.45 15.19
CA LEU A 126 6.41 25.59 14.67
C LEU A 126 6.30 25.47 13.14
N VAL A 127 7.37 25.84 12.44
CA VAL A 127 7.52 25.64 11.00
C VAL A 127 7.72 24.17 10.60
N GLU A 128 7.98 23.31 11.59
CA GLU A 128 8.20 21.88 11.47
C GLU A 128 7.43 21.15 12.56
N ILE A 129 6.79 20.02 12.21
CA ILE A 129 6.12 19.15 13.16
C ILE A 129 6.55 17.70 12.97
N SER A 130 6.44 16.94 14.04
CA SER A 130 6.46 15.47 13.99
C SER A 130 5.04 14.95 14.18
N HIS A 131 4.64 13.98 13.38
CA HIS A 131 3.33 13.36 13.45
C HIS A 131 3.44 11.83 13.27
N GLN A 132 2.67 11.09 14.09
CA GLN A 132 2.61 9.64 14.08
C GLN A 132 1.16 9.19 13.92
N VAL A 133 0.93 8.26 12.99
CA VAL A 133 -0.39 7.62 12.85
C VAL A 133 -0.45 6.42 13.78
N ASN A 134 -1.44 6.36 14.67
CA ASN A 134 -1.58 5.26 15.62
C ASN A 134 -1.95 3.95 14.89
N ASN A 135 -1.44 2.83 15.40
CA ASN A 135 -1.68 1.47 14.89
C ASN A 135 -3.17 1.08 14.86
N SER A 136 -4.02 1.69 15.69
CA SER A 136 -5.45 1.38 15.73
C SER A 136 -6.27 1.98 14.59
N PHE A 137 -5.74 2.96 13.84
CA PHE A 137 -6.48 3.59 12.74
C PHE A 137 -6.59 2.66 11.54
N THR A 138 -7.74 2.70 10.86
CA THR A 138 -7.99 1.94 9.62
C THR A 138 -7.64 2.71 8.35
N ALA A 139 -7.21 3.97 8.47
CA ALA A 139 -6.85 4.82 7.35
C ALA A 139 -5.68 4.26 6.52
N HIS A 140 -5.69 4.59 5.22
CA HIS A 140 -4.69 4.17 4.23
C HIS A 140 -3.87 5.35 3.68
N LYS A 141 -4.34 6.58 3.89
CA LYS A 141 -3.74 7.84 3.46
C LYS A 141 -3.96 8.86 4.57
N VAL A 142 -2.96 9.72 4.74
CA VAL A 142 -3.07 10.90 5.59
C VAL A 142 -2.63 12.11 4.79
N LYS A 143 -3.37 13.21 4.93
CA LYS A 143 -2.92 14.50 4.43
C LYS A 143 -2.55 15.38 5.59
N ILE A 144 -1.39 16.03 5.48
CA ILE A 144 -0.90 16.97 6.47
C ILE A 144 -1.01 18.37 5.87
N TYR A 145 -1.67 19.25 6.62
CA TYR A 145 -1.94 20.63 6.25
C TYR A 145 -1.16 21.58 7.15
N ALA A 146 -0.72 22.69 6.59
CA ALA A 146 -0.20 23.84 7.33
C ALA A 146 -0.91 25.13 6.86
N TYR A 147 -1.31 26.01 7.77
CA TYR A 147 -2.12 27.18 7.41
C TYR A 147 -2.13 28.29 8.46
N PHE A 148 -2.43 29.52 8.03
CA PHE A 148 -2.61 30.68 8.91
C PHE A 148 -4.09 31.02 9.19
N GLN A 149 -4.97 30.84 8.20
CA GLN A 149 -6.41 31.15 8.34
C GLN A 149 -7.28 29.98 7.89
N THR A 150 -7.14 29.57 6.63
CA THR A 150 -7.87 28.43 6.05
C THR A 150 -6.88 27.38 5.60
N PRO A 151 -7.14 26.08 5.78
CA PRO A 151 -6.31 25.02 5.22
C PRO A 151 -6.18 25.19 3.70
N GLN A 152 -5.03 25.67 3.23
CA GLN A 152 -4.77 25.88 1.79
C GLN A 152 -3.45 25.28 1.32
N SER A 153 -2.63 24.74 2.22
CA SER A 153 -1.46 23.93 1.84
C SER A 153 -1.62 22.52 2.37
N HIS A 154 -1.27 21.54 1.54
CA HIS A 154 -1.36 20.13 1.90
C HIS A 154 -0.19 19.35 1.30
N THR A 155 0.35 18.43 2.08
CA THR A 155 1.11 17.28 1.55
C THR A 155 0.27 16.03 1.80
N LYS A 156 0.43 15.04 0.93
CA LYS A 156 -0.22 13.74 1.05
C LYS A 156 0.86 12.72 1.37
N ALA A 157 0.76 12.09 2.53
CA ALA A 157 1.51 10.87 2.84
C ALA A 157 0.59 9.68 2.66
N GLU A 158 1.01 8.67 1.90
CA GLU A 158 0.31 7.39 1.94
C GLU A 158 0.73 6.70 3.23
N ILE A 159 -0.25 6.26 4.01
CA ILE A 159 0.02 5.38 5.14
C ILE A 159 0.34 4.06 4.48
N ILE A 160 1.64 3.75 4.35
CA ILE A 160 1.96 2.44 3.81
C ILE A 160 1.52 1.43 4.84
N GLN A 161 0.70 0.50 4.36
CA GLN A 161 0.94 -0.88 4.78
C GLN A 161 2.38 -1.20 4.45
N GLY A 162 2.86 -0.96 3.22
CA GLY A 162 4.24 -1.08 2.74
C GLY A 162 4.18 -1.51 1.29
N GLU A 163 5.25 -2.04 0.73
CA GLU A 163 5.12 -2.88 -0.45
C GLU A 163 4.28 -4.12 -0.11
N VAL A 164 3.38 -4.48 -1.03
CA VAL A 164 2.65 -5.76 -1.03
C VAL A 164 3.28 -6.64 -2.11
N VAL A 165 3.83 -7.77 -1.70
CA VAL A 165 4.50 -8.74 -2.56
C VAL A 165 3.62 -9.97 -2.66
N ILE A 166 3.04 -10.21 -3.84
CA ILE A 166 2.29 -11.44 -4.13
C ILE A 166 3.24 -12.40 -4.85
N VAL A 167 3.57 -13.50 -4.20
CA VAL A 167 4.46 -14.54 -4.74
C VAL A 167 3.61 -15.69 -5.29
N VAL A 168 3.85 -16.03 -6.55
CA VAL A 168 3.08 -17.01 -7.31
C VAL A 168 3.99 -18.14 -7.76
N GLY A 169 3.70 -19.35 -7.29
CA GLY A 169 4.33 -20.58 -7.76
C GLY A 169 3.71 -21.11 -9.03
N THR A 170 4.20 -22.26 -9.47
CA THR A 170 3.72 -23.02 -10.63
C THR A 170 2.98 -24.27 -10.18
N GLU A 171 2.01 -24.71 -10.98
CA GLU A 171 1.42 -26.05 -10.86
C GLU A 171 2.08 -26.94 -11.91
N GLN A 172 2.93 -27.87 -11.49
CA GLN A 172 3.63 -28.85 -12.34
C GLN A 172 3.28 -30.29 -11.94
N HIS A 173 3.15 -30.54 -10.63
CA HIS A 173 2.75 -31.82 -10.05
C HIS A 173 1.41 -32.40 -10.54
N SER A 174 0.37 -31.57 -10.72
CA SER A 174 -1.00 -32.03 -11.05
C SER A 174 -1.67 -31.12 -12.07
N GLN A 175 -0.96 -30.89 -13.18
CA GLN A 175 -1.44 -30.08 -14.30
C GLN A 175 -2.74 -30.67 -14.86
N SER A 176 -3.74 -29.80 -14.94
CA SER A 176 -5.02 -30.08 -15.57
C SER A 176 -5.67 -28.74 -15.93
N TYR A 177 -6.70 -28.79 -16.78
CA TYR A 177 -7.48 -27.63 -17.23
C TYR A 177 -7.79 -26.64 -16.09
N GLY A 178 -8.28 -27.13 -14.95
CA GLY A 178 -8.65 -26.29 -13.81
C GLY A 178 -7.49 -25.91 -12.87
N ASN A 179 -6.39 -26.67 -12.86
CA ASN A 179 -5.34 -26.47 -11.85
C ASN A 179 -4.20 -25.58 -12.35
N LYS A 180 -3.85 -25.65 -13.64
CA LYS A 180 -2.63 -25.03 -14.18
C LYS A 180 -2.45 -23.57 -13.79
N LEU A 181 -3.53 -22.79 -13.85
CA LEU A 181 -3.51 -21.34 -13.62
C LEU A 181 -4.16 -20.91 -12.29
N MET A 182 -4.41 -21.84 -11.35
CA MET A 182 -5.11 -21.50 -10.11
C MET A 182 -4.31 -20.54 -9.22
N PHE A 183 -2.99 -20.68 -9.13
CA PHE A 183 -2.14 -19.77 -8.35
C PHE A 183 -2.12 -18.33 -8.90
N PRO A 184 -1.83 -18.10 -10.20
CA PRO A 184 -1.90 -16.74 -10.75
C PRO A 184 -3.31 -16.16 -10.73
N ALA A 185 -4.36 -16.98 -10.83
CA ALA A 185 -5.74 -16.51 -10.68
C ALA A 185 -5.98 -15.90 -9.29
N GLN A 186 -5.45 -16.51 -8.23
CA GLN A 186 -5.53 -15.94 -6.88
C GLN A 186 -4.77 -14.62 -6.77
N ALA A 187 -3.62 -14.47 -7.43
CA ALA A 187 -2.90 -13.21 -7.45
C ALA A 187 -3.69 -12.09 -8.13
N VAL A 188 -4.32 -12.35 -9.28
CA VAL A 188 -5.19 -11.38 -9.97
C VAL A 188 -6.38 -11.01 -9.09
N ARG A 189 -6.99 -12.00 -8.41
CA ARG A 189 -8.07 -11.74 -7.45
C ARG A 189 -7.61 -10.83 -6.32
N GLU A 190 -6.43 -11.04 -5.76
CA GLU A 190 -5.89 -10.19 -4.68
C GLU A 190 -5.70 -8.75 -5.13
N ILE A 191 -5.15 -8.53 -6.33
CA ILE A 191 -5.07 -7.18 -6.90
C ILE A 191 -6.47 -6.59 -7.07
N ARG A 192 -7.41 -7.36 -7.63
CA ARG A 192 -8.80 -6.94 -7.84
C ARG A 192 -9.50 -6.59 -6.53
N GLU A 193 -9.41 -7.39 -5.48
CA GLU A 193 -10.24 -7.18 -4.29
C GLU A 193 -9.59 -6.23 -3.28
N ASN A 194 -8.27 -6.28 -3.14
CA ASN A 194 -7.58 -5.66 -2.02
C ASN A 194 -6.59 -4.56 -2.42
N TYR A 195 -6.12 -4.53 -3.68
CA TYR A 195 -4.99 -3.70 -4.08
C TYR A 195 -5.16 -2.96 -5.42
N LYS A 196 -6.39 -2.61 -5.82
CA LYS A 196 -6.66 -1.92 -7.11
C LYS A 196 -5.86 -0.63 -7.28
N ASP A 197 -5.76 0.18 -6.22
CA ASP A 197 -5.10 1.50 -6.28
C ASP A 197 -3.81 1.57 -5.45
N HIS A 198 -3.28 0.41 -5.04
CA HIS A 198 -2.10 0.37 -4.19
C HIS A 198 -0.82 0.61 -5.01
N LYS A 199 -0.09 1.68 -4.69
CA LYS A 199 1.07 2.16 -5.47
C LYS A 199 2.20 1.12 -5.61
N TYR A 200 2.45 0.34 -4.57
CA TYR A 200 3.52 -0.67 -4.52
C TYR A 200 2.96 -2.09 -4.35
N ALA A 201 1.92 -2.45 -5.10
CA ALA A 201 1.45 -3.83 -5.17
C ALA A 201 2.12 -4.52 -6.34
N ASN A 202 2.83 -5.63 -6.06
CA ASN A 202 3.73 -6.27 -7.00
C ASN A 202 3.47 -7.78 -7.03
N ILE A 203 3.52 -8.38 -8.23
CA ILE A 203 3.47 -9.82 -8.44
C ILE A 203 4.85 -10.31 -8.84
N LEU A 204 5.37 -11.27 -8.07
CA LEU A 204 6.56 -12.04 -8.39
C LEU A 204 6.11 -13.46 -8.74
N ILE A 205 6.35 -13.89 -9.98
CA ILE A 205 5.89 -15.17 -10.48
C ILE A 205 7.05 -16.06 -10.88
N PHE A 206 7.09 -17.28 -10.38
CA PHE A 206 7.97 -18.32 -10.88
C PHE A 206 7.51 -18.73 -12.27
N SER A 207 8.39 -18.58 -13.26
CA SER A 207 7.97 -18.61 -14.68
C SER A 207 8.08 -19.97 -15.37
N ASP A 208 8.75 -20.94 -14.77
CA ASP A 208 9.28 -22.11 -15.50
C ASP A 208 8.21 -22.99 -16.16
N ALA A 209 7.00 -23.03 -15.61
CA ALA A 209 5.90 -23.85 -16.13
C ALA A 209 4.90 -23.09 -17.01
N PHE A 210 5.13 -21.80 -17.27
CA PHE A 210 4.17 -20.96 -17.98
C PHE A 210 4.68 -20.56 -19.37
N THR A 211 3.79 -20.60 -20.35
CA THR A 211 4.08 -20.03 -21.67
C THR A 211 4.14 -18.51 -21.61
N ASP A 212 4.81 -17.88 -22.57
CA ASP A 212 4.84 -16.42 -22.65
C ASP A 212 3.44 -15.81 -22.86
N MET A 213 2.55 -16.54 -23.55
CA MET A 213 1.15 -16.14 -23.71
C MET A 213 0.41 -16.13 -22.37
N GLN A 214 0.55 -17.17 -21.55
CA GLN A 214 -0.04 -17.22 -20.22
C GLN A 214 0.46 -16.06 -19.35
N LEU A 215 1.79 -15.85 -19.30
CA LEU A 215 2.39 -14.76 -18.52
C LEU A 215 1.93 -13.38 -19.00
N SER A 216 1.78 -13.20 -20.31
CA SER A 216 1.21 -11.99 -20.93
C SER A 216 -0.22 -11.74 -20.48
N ILE A 217 -1.08 -12.76 -20.54
CA ILE A 217 -2.50 -12.66 -20.16
C ILE A 217 -2.64 -12.37 -18.66
N ILE A 218 -1.91 -13.08 -17.80
CA ILE A 218 -1.92 -12.85 -16.35
C ILE A 218 -1.52 -11.40 -16.05
N LYS A 219 -0.43 -10.91 -16.65
CA LYS A 219 0.05 -9.54 -16.46
C LYS A 219 -0.98 -8.51 -16.93
N ARG A 220 -1.56 -8.69 -18.12
CA ARG A 220 -2.58 -7.80 -18.69
C ARG A 220 -3.78 -7.67 -17.75
N ASP A 221 -4.30 -8.81 -17.29
CA ASP A 221 -5.52 -8.84 -16.49
C ASP A 221 -5.30 -8.33 -15.07
N ALA A 222 -4.13 -8.57 -14.48
CA ALA A 222 -3.74 -7.95 -13.21
C ALA A 222 -3.61 -6.42 -13.34
N LYS A 223 -2.97 -5.93 -14.43
CA LYS A 223 -2.79 -4.50 -14.69
C LYS A 223 -4.09 -3.74 -14.99
N LYS A 224 -5.11 -4.44 -15.49
CA LYS A 224 -6.45 -3.87 -15.66
C LYS A 224 -7.02 -3.37 -14.33
N TRP A 225 -6.69 -4.03 -13.22
CA TRP A 225 -7.15 -3.67 -11.89
C TRP A 225 -6.24 -2.67 -11.18
N ASN A 226 -4.93 -2.75 -11.41
CA ASN A 226 -3.95 -1.82 -10.87
C ASN A 226 -2.92 -1.43 -11.93
N SER A 227 -3.01 -0.19 -12.42
CA SER A 227 -2.13 0.33 -13.47
C SER A 227 -0.66 0.49 -13.03
N ASN A 228 -0.42 0.66 -11.72
CA ASN A 228 0.91 0.77 -11.11
C ASN A 228 1.56 -0.60 -10.82
N LEU A 229 0.82 -1.70 -10.99
CA LEU A 229 1.30 -3.05 -10.69
C LEU A 229 2.62 -3.34 -11.39
N TYR A 230 3.62 -3.74 -10.61
CA TYR A 230 4.82 -4.35 -11.14
C TYR A 230 4.64 -5.87 -11.24
N PHE A 231 5.02 -6.43 -12.38
CA PHE A 231 4.93 -7.87 -12.65
C PHE A 231 6.32 -8.38 -13.03
N LYS A 232 6.92 -9.19 -12.16
CA LYS A 232 8.29 -9.68 -12.29
C LYS A 232 8.29 -11.20 -12.42
N LYS A 233 8.86 -11.69 -13.51
CA LYS A 233 9.20 -13.11 -13.68
C LYS A 233 10.47 -13.40 -12.87
N ILE A 234 10.49 -14.49 -12.13
CA ILE A 234 11.65 -15.01 -11.40
C ILE A 234 11.78 -16.52 -11.63
N LYS A 235 12.95 -17.08 -11.38
CA LYS A 235 13.21 -18.52 -11.55
C LYS A 235 13.64 -19.24 -10.28
N THR A 236 14.12 -18.51 -9.28
CA THR A 236 14.72 -19.12 -8.08
C THR A 236 14.33 -18.40 -6.80
N VAL A 237 14.43 -19.10 -5.68
CA VAL A 237 14.28 -18.54 -4.34
C VAL A 237 15.37 -17.50 -4.05
N ALA A 238 16.57 -17.65 -4.59
CA ALA A 238 17.62 -16.65 -4.48
C ALA A 238 17.21 -15.31 -5.11
N GLU A 239 16.55 -15.32 -6.28
CA GLU A 239 15.99 -14.12 -6.90
C GLU A 239 14.85 -13.51 -6.07
N LEU A 240 13.98 -14.35 -5.50
CA LEU A 240 12.93 -13.92 -4.58
C LEU A 240 13.51 -13.20 -3.35
N ILE A 241 14.47 -13.82 -2.67
CA ILE A 241 15.14 -13.27 -1.47
C ILE A 241 15.85 -11.97 -1.82
N LYS A 242 16.60 -11.94 -2.94
CA LYS A 242 17.26 -10.73 -3.42
C LYS A 242 16.27 -9.59 -3.61
N TYR A 243 15.15 -9.85 -4.29
CA TYR A 243 14.11 -8.85 -4.47
C TYR A 243 13.51 -8.41 -3.12
N ILE A 244 13.16 -9.33 -2.22
CA ILE A 244 12.62 -8.97 -0.90
C ILE A 244 13.60 -8.12 -0.10
N ASN A 245 14.89 -8.41 -0.18
CA ASN A 245 15.92 -7.71 0.58
C ASN A 245 16.29 -6.35 0.02
N GLU A 246 16.31 -6.20 -1.31
CA GLU A 246 16.94 -5.07 -1.99
C GLU A 246 15.95 -4.25 -2.82
N GLY A 247 14.84 -4.87 -3.24
CA GLY A 247 13.95 -4.34 -4.26
C GLY A 247 14.58 -4.45 -5.65
N ASP A 248 14.27 -3.51 -6.54
CA ASP A 248 14.94 -3.31 -7.81
C ASP A 248 14.76 -1.87 -8.33
N ALA A 249 14.98 -1.63 -9.62
CA ALA A 249 14.81 -0.30 -10.23
C ALA A 249 13.38 0.26 -10.09
N THR A 250 12.38 -0.59 -9.89
CA THR A 250 10.97 -0.20 -9.75
C THR A 250 10.63 0.16 -8.30
N VAL A 251 11.20 -0.57 -7.34
CA VAL A 251 10.93 -0.39 -5.91
C VAL A 251 12.25 -0.36 -5.13
N SER A 252 12.53 0.75 -4.46
CA SER A 252 13.66 0.86 -3.54
C SER A 252 13.22 0.63 -2.10
N ARG A 253 13.96 -0.19 -1.35
CA ARG A 253 13.70 -0.46 0.09
C ARG A 253 13.76 0.77 0.98
N GLY A 254 14.55 1.78 0.57
CA GLY A 254 14.57 3.06 1.26
C GLY A 254 13.33 3.94 1.00
N LYS A 255 12.46 3.56 0.06
CA LYS A 255 11.20 4.24 -0.25
C LYS A 255 9.98 3.44 0.20
N ALA A 256 10.00 2.13 -0.03
CA ALA A 256 8.93 1.22 0.35
C ALA A 256 9.52 -0.09 0.89
N LYS A 257 9.27 -0.35 2.18
CA LYS A 257 9.59 -1.60 2.85
C LYS A 257 8.49 -2.62 2.65
N VAL A 258 8.82 -3.92 2.68
CA VAL A 258 7.84 -5.00 2.55
C VAL A 258 6.96 -5.06 3.79
N SER A 259 5.66 -5.11 3.57
CA SER A 259 4.67 -5.15 4.65
C SER A 259 3.73 -6.30 4.60
N THR A 260 3.47 -6.80 3.40
CA THR A 260 2.58 -7.91 3.20
C THR A 260 3.19 -8.80 2.15
N ILE A 261 3.33 -10.07 2.49
CA ILE A 261 3.62 -11.11 1.52
C ILE A 261 2.40 -12.02 1.43
N LYS A 262 1.91 -12.28 0.22
CA LYS A 262 0.88 -13.30 -0.03
C LYS A 262 1.43 -14.36 -0.94
N ILE A 263 1.34 -15.62 -0.53
CA ILE A 263 2.02 -16.74 -1.19
C ILE A 263 0.97 -17.72 -1.70
N PHE A 264 0.91 -17.89 -3.01
CA PHE A 264 0.05 -18.87 -3.68
C PHE A 264 0.93 -19.90 -4.39
N ALA A 265 1.09 -21.05 -3.76
CA ALA A 265 2.01 -22.09 -4.20
C ALA A 265 1.65 -23.45 -3.57
N HIS A 266 2.42 -24.47 -3.94
CA HIS A 266 2.45 -25.73 -3.22
C HIS A 266 3.18 -25.59 -1.89
N GLY A 267 2.99 -26.59 -1.03
CA GLY A 267 3.69 -26.64 0.25
C GLY A 267 3.86 -28.04 0.81
N LEU A 268 5.00 -28.24 1.45
CA LEU A 268 5.30 -29.41 2.25
C LEU A 268 5.51 -28.94 3.70
N PRO A 269 5.52 -29.85 4.69
CA PRO A 269 5.87 -29.48 6.05
C PRO A 269 7.17 -28.67 6.08
N SER A 270 7.09 -27.43 6.57
CA SER A 270 8.19 -26.45 6.62
C SER A 270 8.88 -26.09 5.28
N ILE A 271 8.21 -26.27 4.14
CA ILE A 271 8.71 -25.89 2.81
C ILE A 271 7.60 -25.18 2.04
N LEU A 272 7.92 -24.01 1.48
CA LEU A 272 7.13 -23.41 0.40
C LEU A 272 7.74 -23.85 -0.92
N ASP A 273 6.94 -24.50 -1.76
CA ASP A 273 7.42 -25.06 -3.02
C ASP A 273 6.76 -24.33 -4.19
N PHE A 274 7.56 -23.55 -4.92
CA PHE A 274 7.09 -22.77 -6.05
C PHE A 274 7.16 -23.53 -7.37
N GLY A 275 7.70 -24.75 -7.36
CA GLY A 275 8.04 -25.53 -8.54
C GLY A 275 7.84 -27.03 -8.39
N LEU A 276 6.95 -27.46 -7.49
CA LEU A 276 6.81 -28.86 -7.08
C LEU A 276 6.76 -29.81 -8.29
N ASP A 277 7.65 -30.80 -8.30
CA ASP A 277 7.89 -31.80 -9.37
C ASP A 277 8.37 -31.23 -10.73
N GLY A 278 8.81 -29.97 -10.78
CA GLY A 278 9.43 -29.37 -11.96
C GLY A 278 10.95 -29.57 -12.04
N ASP A 279 11.53 -29.40 -13.22
CA ASP A 279 12.97 -29.60 -13.47
C ASP A 279 13.88 -28.73 -12.58
N ASN A 280 13.37 -27.57 -12.15
CA ASN A 280 14.10 -26.58 -11.34
C ASN A 280 13.60 -26.52 -9.89
N GLU A 281 12.88 -27.55 -9.43
CA GLU A 281 12.21 -27.59 -8.12
C GLU A 281 13.12 -27.23 -6.95
N GLU A 282 14.34 -27.78 -6.87
CA GLU A 282 15.23 -27.54 -5.72
C GLU A 282 15.60 -26.06 -5.57
N ALA A 283 15.80 -25.33 -6.68
CA ALA A 283 16.07 -23.89 -6.64
C ALA A 283 14.81 -23.06 -6.34
N GLN A 284 13.63 -23.69 -6.32
CA GLN A 284 12.31 -23.10 -6.12
C GLN A 284 11.69 -23.48 -4.76
N ARG A 285 12.44 -24.12 -3.87
CA ARG A 285 12.00 -24.48 -2.52
C ARG A 285 12.52 -23.49 -1.48
N PHE A 286 11.62 -22.71 -0.89
CA PHE A 286 11.96 -21.88 0.27
C PHE A 286 11.82 -22.72 1.54
N LYS A 287 12.97 -22.94 2.19
CA LYS A 287 13.17 -23.82 3.35
C LYS A 287 13.55 -23.01 4.59
N ASN A 288 13.60 -23.67 5.76
CA ASN A 288 13.97 -23.05 7.03
C ASN A 288 15.32 -22.31 7.02
N GLU A 289 16.32 -22.83 6.30
CA GLU A 289 17.65 -22.21 6.16
C GLU A 289 17.62 -20.84 5.48
N HIS A 290 16.66 -20.61 4.57
CA HIS A 290 16.52 -19.36 3.84
C HIS A 290 15.89 -18.23 4.68
N VAL A 291 15.32 -18.56 5.86
CA VAL A 291 14.67 -17.54 6.71
C VAL A 291 15.68 -16.50 7.17
N SER A 292 16.89 -16.94 7.56
CA SER A 292 17.95 -16.04 8.05
C SER A 292 18.52 -15.13 6.96
N GLU A 293 18.34 -15.47 5.68
CA GLU A 293 18.77 -14.65 4.55
C GLU A 293 17.87 -13.43 4.34
N LEU A 294 16.64 -13.42 4.88
CA LEU A 294 15.76 -12.26 4.82
C LEU A 294 16.26 -11.15 5.77
N LYS A 295 16.48 -9.95 5.23
CA LYS A 295 16.95 -8.80 6.00
C LYS A 295 15.78 -8.16 6.73
N LYS A 296 15.74 -8.21 8.05
CA LYS A 296 14.65 -7.63 8.85
C LYS A 296 14.36 -6.15 8.49
N ASP A 297 15.39 -5.35 8.21
CA ASP A 297 15.24 -3.93 7.86
C ASP A 297 14.58 -3.68 6.50
N SER A 298 14.47 -4.70 5.64
CA SER A 298 13.74 -4.63 4.37
C SER A 298 12.22 -4.66 4.58
N PHE A 299 11.76 -4.97 5.80
CA PHE A 299 10.36 -5.05 6.20
C PHE A 299 9.94 -3.88 7.09
N THR A 300 8.65 -3.53 7.04
CA THR A 300 8.02 -2.66 8.04
C THR A 300 8.10 -3.31 9.43
N SER A 301 7.89 -2.53 10.49
CA SER A 301 8.02 -3.02 11.88
C SER A 301 7.19 -4.26 12.25
N LYS A 302 6.02 -4.46 11.64
CA LYS A 302 5.13 -5.62 11.87
C LYS A 302 4.51 -6.11 10.56
N PRO A 303 5.27 -6.79 9.71
CA PRO A 303 4.77 -7.23 8.42
C PRO A 303 3.81 -8.42 8.60
N GLU A 304 2.90 -8.60 7.64
CA GLU A 304 2.00 -9.74 7.57
C GLU A 304 2.42 -10.69 6.45
N ILE A 305 2.39 -12.00 6.71
CA ILE A 305 2.71 -13.02 5.69
C ILE A 305 1.55 -13.99 5.64
N PHE A 306 0.92 -14.13 4.47
CA PHE A 306 -0.14 -15.10 4.23
C PHE A 306 0.39 -16.22 3.36
N SER A 307 0.57 -17.40 3.96
CA SER A 307 0.85 -18.62 3.23
C SER A 307 -0.46 -19.37 2.92
N TYR A 308 -0.86 -19.34 1.65
CA TYR A 308 -1.88 -20.24 1.11
C TYR A 308 -1.27 -21.55 0.58
N ALA A 309 0.00 -21.80 0.89
CA ALA A 309 0.63 -23.09 0.63
C ALA A 309 0.21 -24.13 1.67
N CYS A 310 0.30 -25.40 1.26
CA CYS A 310 -0.02 -26.52 2.13
C CYS A 310 0.95 -26.58 3.32
N ARG A 311 0.44 -26.82 4.53
CA ARG A 311 1.22 -27.30 5.69
C ARG A 311 2.43 -26.43 6.12
N THR A 312 2.48 -25.15 5.74
CA THR A 312 3.58 -24.25 6.16
C THR A 312 3.67 -24.11 7.69
N GLY A 313 2.55 -24.25 8.40
CA GLY A 313 2.50 -24.23 9.87
C GLY A 313 2.74 -25.59 10.54
N ASN A 314 3.08 -26.63 9.78
CA ASN A 314 3.32 -27.99 10.27
C ASN A 314 4.78 -28.38 10.02
N SER A 315 5.43 -28.98 11.02
CA SER A 315 6.84 -29.42 10.93
C SER A 315 7.02 -30.93 10.80
N ASP A 316 5.95 -31.73 10.74
CA ASP A 316 6.03 -33.18 10.60
C ASP A 316 6.34 -33.59 9.16
N ASP A 317 7.63 -33.69 8.85
CA ASP A 317 8.18 -34.01 7.54
C ASP A 317 7.78 -35.39 7.00
N ARG A 318 7.53 -36.37 7.88
CA ARG A 318 7.04 -37.72 7.52
C ARG A 318 5.75 -37.67 6.72
N ILE A 319 4.91 -36.65 6.92
CA ILE A 319 3.64 -36.54 6.17
C ILE A 319 3.87 -36.25 4.69
N ALA A 320 5.03 -35.69 4.31
CA ALA A 320 5.34 -35.53 2.89
C ALA A 320 5.39 -36.87 2.16
N THR A 321 5.76 -37.96 2.87
CA THR A 321 5.87 -39.31 2.32
C THR A 321 4.66 -40.20 2.64
N LEU A 322 3.72 -39.72 3.46
CA LEU A 322 2.53 -40.47 3.87
C LEU A 322 1.34 -40.24 2.93
N ASN A 323 0.47 -41.26 2.86
CA ASN A 323 -0.72 -41.27 2.02
C ASN A 323 -1.59 -39.99 2.22
N PRO A 324 -2.12 -39.36 1.17
CA PRO A 324 -3.07 -38.25 1.26
C PRO A 324 -4.27 -38.48 2.20
N SER A 325 -4.64 -39.73 2.48
CA SER A 325 -5.68 -40.12 3.43
C SER A 325 -5.21 -40.24 4.89
N TYR A 326 -3.95 -39.90 5.19
CA TYR A 326 -3.41 -39.97 6.55
C TYR A 326 -4.21 -39.11 7.54
N GLN A 327 -4.43 -39.65 8.73
CA GLN A 327 -5.17 -38.99 9.81
C GLN A 327 -4.33 -39.00 11.07
N TYR A 328 -4.25 -37.84 11.73
CA TYR A 328 -3.62 -37.73 13.03
C TYR A 328 -4.57 -38.22 14.13
N ASP A 329 -4.03 -38.99 15.06
CA ASP A 329 -4.64 -39.33 16.34
C ASP A 329 -4.08 -38.46 17.48
N ALA A 330 -4.50 -38.73 18.72
CA ALA A 330 -4.11 -37.96 19.90
C ALA A 330 -2.60 -37.98 20.20
N GLU A 331 -1.88 -39.01 19.74
CA GLU A 331 -0.43 -39.14 19.99
C GLU A 331 0.39 -38.56 18.84
N SER A 332 0.07 -38.95 17.61
CA SER A 332 0.77 -38.50 16.40
C SER A 332 0.60 -37.01 16.14
N VAL A 333 -0.50 -36.37 16.57
CA VAL A 333 -0.67 -34.92 16.42
C VAL A 333 0.41 -34.10 17.14
N LYS A 334 1.05 -34.67 18.18
CA LYS A 334 2.18 -34.04 18.90
C LYS A 334 3.39 -33.81 18.00
N LEU A 335 3.45 -34.47 16.84
CA LEU A 335 4.55 -34.41 15.87
C LEU A 335 4.42 -33.23 14.90
N VAL A 336 3.22 -32.63 14.79
CA VAL A 336 2.94 -31.44 13.97
C VAL A 336 3.77 -30.23 14.39
N LYS A 337 4.04 -30.13 15.70
CA LYS A 337 4.83 -29.09 16.40
C LYS A 337 4.83 -27.72 15.70
N PRO A 338 3.69 -27.00 15.72
CA PRO A 338 3.56 -25.72 15.00
C PRO A 338 4.65 -24.67 15.31
N LYS A 339 5.21 -24.68 16.52
CA LYS A 339 6.32 -23.79 16.92
C LYS A 339 7.65 -24.07 16.23
N GLU A 340 7.85 -25.28 15.72
CA GLU A 340 9.07 -25.66 14.98
C GLU A 340 8.90 -25.43 13.47
N SER A 341 7.70 -25.04 13.02
CA SER A 341 7.36 -24.86 11.61
C SER A 341 8.01 -23.65 10.95
N LEU A 342 8.07 -23.67 9.62
CA LEU A 342 8.53 -22.53 8.82
C LEU A 342 7.73 -21.25 9.12
N ALA A 343 6.42 -21.35 9.36
CA ALA A 343 5.59 -20.21 9.70
C ALA A 343 6.04 -19.52 11.01
N GLN A 344 6.34 -20.30 12.06
CA GLN A 344 6.85 -19.74 13.32
C GLN A 344 8.24 -19.14 13.13
N LYS A 345 9.14 -19.80 12.40
CA LYS A 345 10.49 -19.28 12.15
C LYS A 345 10.48 -17.94 11.40
N LEU A 346 9.62 -17.78 10.41
CA LEU A 346 9.40 -16.50 9.73
C LEU A 346 8.90 -15.42 10.70
N SER A 347 7.95 -15.78 11.57
CA SER A 347 7.42 -14.88 12.59
C SER A 347 8.50 -14.41 13.57
N ASP A 348 9.30 -15.34 14.10
CA ASP A 348 10.33 -15.04 15.09
C ASP A 348 11.47 -14.17 14.55
N HIS A 349 11.88 -14.44 13.30
CA HIS A 349 12.97 -13.73 12.63
C HIS A 349 12.55 -12.31 12.22
N LEU A 350 11.40 -12.17 11.59
CA LEU A 350 10.95 -10.90 11.02
C LEU A 350 10.10 -10.06 11.97
N ASP A 351 9.72 -10.60 13.14
CA ASP A 351 8.66 -10.04 13.99
C ASP A 351 7.33 -9.91 13.23
N ALA A 352 7.09 -10.85 12.32
CA ALA A 352 5.96 -10.87 11.40
C ALA A 352 4.75 -11.57 12.02
N LYS A 353 3.55 -11.16 11.60
CA LYS A 353 2.34 -11.95 11.79
C LYS A 353 2.15 -12.90 10.62
N VAL A 354 2.33 -14.20 10.86
CA VAL A 354 2.28 -15.20 9.79
C VAL A 354 0.98 -15.98 9.87
N TYR A 355 0.29 -16.09 8.74
CA TYR A 355 -0.96 -16.81 8.57
C TYR A 355 -0.69 -18.05 7.72
N ALA A 356 -0.89 -19.25 8.27
CA ALA A 356 -0.55 -20.49 7.58
C ALA A 356 -1.51 -21.63 7.94
N PHE A 357 -1.61 -22.61 7.05
CA PHE A 357 -2.35 -23.84 7.32
C PHE A 357 -1.46 -24.90 7.98
N LEU A 358 -2.03 -25.66 8.92
CA LEU A 358 -1.42 -26.90 9.44
C LEU A 358 -1.68 -28.10 8.50
N ARG A 359 -2.75 -28.00 7.70
CA ARG A 359 -3.21 -28.99 6.73
C ARG A 359 -2.86 -28.55 5.30
N ARG A 360 -3.12 -29.40 4.32
CA ARG A 360 -3.07 -29.03 2.90
C ARG A 360 -4.05 -27.89 2.63
N SER A 361 -3.68 -26.94 1.80
CA SER A 361 -4.59 -25.94 1.27
C SER A 361 -5.47 -26.56 0.19
N ASN A 362 -6.66 -25.99 0.00
CA ASN A 362 -7.63 -26.42 -0.99
C ASN A 362 -7.91 -25.26 -1.94
N TYR A 363 -7.52 -25.43 -3.20
CA TYR A 363 -7.73 -24.47 -4.28
C TYR A 363 -8.95 -24.80 -5.16
N THR A 364 -9.70 -25.87 -4.86
CA THR A 364 -10.90 -26.26 -5.62
C THR A 364 -11.91 -25.11 -5.72
N SER A 365 -11.96 -24.24 -4.71
CA SER A 365 -12.84 -23.07 -4.66
C SER A 365 -12.47 -21.94 -5.63
N THR A 366 -11.28 -21.97 -6.24
CA THR A 366 -10.76 -20.91 -7.14
C THR A 366 -11.78 -20.54 -8.22
N TRP A 367 -12.47 -21.52 -8.77
CA TRP A 367 -13.42 -21.34 -9.88
C TRP A 367 -14.88 -21.52 -9.49
N LEU A 368 -15.20 -21.67 -8.20
CA LEU A 368 -16.59 -21.88 -7.76
C LEU A 368 -17.37 -20.56 -7.80
N ASP A 369 -17.84 -20.17 -8.98
CA ASP A 369 -18.50 -18.89 -9.28
C ASP A 369 -19.91 -18.71 -8.65
N GLY A 370 -20.45 -19.75 -8.02
CA GLY A 370 -21.77 -19.73 -7.38
C GLY A 370 -22.93 -19.40 -8.33
N GLY A 371 -22.76 -19.59 -9.64
CA GLY A 371 -23.74 -19.21 -10.66
C GLY A 371 -23.68 -17.73 -11.08
N ASN A 372 -22.63 -17.00 -10.72
CA ASN A 372 -22.45 -15.60 -11.10
C ASN A 372 -22.31 -15.47 -12.64
N ARG A 373 -23.35 -14.96 -13.30
CA ARG A 373 -23.42 -14.85 -14.77
C ARG A 373 -22.33 -13.96 -15.35
N GLU A 374 -22.00 -12.84 -14.71
CA GLU A 374 -20.96 -11.94 -15.20
C GLU A 374 -19.57 -12.56 -15.13
N TYR A 375 -19.27 -13.22 -14.01
CA TYR A 375 -17.99 -13.90 -13.85
C TYR A 375 -17.88 -15.07 -14.84
N LYS A 376 -18.94 -15.85 -14.99
CA LYS A 376 -19.00 -16.98 -15.92
C LYS A 376 -18.82 -16.56 -17.38
N ALA A 377 -19.35 -15.39 -17.77
CA ALA A 377 -19.20 -14.86 -19.13
C ALA A 377 -17.75 -14.48 -19.48
N LEU A 378 -16.84 -14.43 -18.50
CA LEU A 378 -15.43 -14.05 -18.67
C LEU A 378 -14.48 -15.24 -18.65
N TYR A 379 -14.99 -16.47 -18.57
CA TYR A 379 -14.16 -17.66 -18.73
C TYR A 379 -13.62 -17.74 -20.15
N MET A 380 -12.35 -18.12 -20.24
CA MET A 380 -11.67 -18.40 -21.48
C MET A 380 -10.69 -19.54 -21.29
N THR A 381 -10.27 -20.12 -22.41
CA THR A 381 -9.20 -21.10 -22.46
C THR A 381 -7.93 -20.45 -22.98
N ILE A 382 -6.79 -20.94 -22.51
CA ILE A 382 -5.47 -20.55 -23.00
C ILE A 382 -4.76 -21.84 -23.38
N GLU A 383 -4.30 -21.91 -24.63
CA GLU A 383 -3.54 -23.05 -25.15
C GLU A 383 -2.28 -23.31 -24.30
N ASP A 384 -2.08 -24.57 -23.95
CA ASP A 384 -0.99 -25.10 -23.13
C ASP A 384 -0.85 -26.62 -23.35
N GLU A 385 0.03 -27.00 -24.28
CA GLU A 385 0.38 -28.39 -24.61
C GLU A 385 0.92 -29.20 -23.41
N GLY A 386 1.34 -28.54 -22.33
CA GLY A 386 1.81 -29.21 -21.10
C GLY A 386 0.67 -29.71 -20.21
N VAL A 387 -0.57 -29.27 -20.42
CA VAL A 387 -1.71 -29.61 -19.53
C VAL A 387 -2.27 -31.02 -19.79
N SER A 388 -1.87 -31.67 -20.88
CA SER A 388 -2.31 -33.03 -21.25
C SER A 388 -1.15 -34.01 -21.19
N ASN A 389 -1.32 -35.14 -20.49
CA ASN A 389 -0.40 -36.27 -20.60
C ASN A 389 -1.10 -37.46 -21.30
N PRO A 390 -0.70 -37.85 -22.53
CA PRO A 390 -1.33 -38.94 -23.27
C PRO A 390 -1.20 -40.32 -22.58
N PHE A 391 -0.31 -40.44 -21.58
CA PHE A 391 -0.12 -41.64 -20.78
C PHE A 391 -0.85 -41.59 -19.42
N ASN A 392 -1.54 -40.49 -19.08
CA ASN A 392 -2.40 -40.41 -17.90
C ASN A 392 -3.81 -40.96 -18.22
N PRO A 393 -4.24 -42.08 -17.62
CA PRO A 393 -5.53 -42.70 -17.94
C PRO A 393 -6.75 -41.79 -17.69
N LYS A 394 -6.60 -40.79 -16.79
CA LYS A 394 -7.66 -39.81 -16.49
C LYS A 394 -7.86 -38.79 -17.62
N ASP A 395 -6.80 -38.49 -18.38
CA ASP A 395 -6.85 -37.54 -19.49
C ASP A 395 -7.26 -38.23 -20.80
N TRP A 396 -6.87 -39.50 -20.97
CA TRP A 396 -7.43 -40.40 -22.00
C TRP A 396 -8.97 -40.51 -21.90
N TYR A 397 -9.49 -40.70 -20.69
CA TYR A 397 -10.94 -40.83 -20.45
C TYR A 397 -11.73 -39.56 -20.79
N ARG A 398 -11.12 -38.37 -20.60
CA ARG A 398 -11.73 -37.07 -20.97
C ARG A 398 -11.82 -36.90 -22.48
N ALA A 399 -10.78 -37.33 -23.20
CA ALA A 399 -10.70 -37.26 -24.65
C ALA A 399 -11.71 -38.17 -25.38
N THR A 400 -12.02 -39.33 -24.81
CA THR A 400 -12.90 -40.33 -25.43
C THR A 400 -14.39 -40.03 -25.27
N LEU A 401 -14.77 -39.11 -24.38
CA LEU A 401 -16.17 -38.74 -24.10
C LEU A 401 -16.58 -37.37 -24.65
N GLY A 402 -15.81 -36.81 -25.59
CA GLY A 402 -16.18 -35.61 -26.34
C GLY A 402 -15.86 -34.28 -25.66
N ASP A 403 -15.07 -34.28 -24.58
CA ASP A 403 -14.46 -33.07 -24.04
C ASP A 403 -13.14 -32.80 -24.78
N SER A 404 -13.21 -32.14 -25.93
CA SER A 404 -12.09 -31.94 -26.87
C SER A 404 -11.04 -30.92 -26.42
N ARG A 405 -11.06 -30.51 -25.15
CA ARG A 405 -10.18 -29.46 -24.58
C ARG A 405 -8.81 -30.03 -24.19
N TRP A 406 -8.16 -30.63 -25.17
CA TRP A 406 -6.75 -30.98 -25.10
C TRP A 406 -5.94 -29.70 -25.11
N ASP A 407 -4.89 -29.67 -24.30
CA ASP A 407 -3.85 -28.63 -24.38
C ASP A 407 -4.41 -27.24 -24.06
N GLU A 408 -5.32 -27.17 -23.08
CA GLU A 408 -5.97 -25.94 -22.67
C GLU A 408 -5.96 -25.78 -21.15
N SER A 409 -5.79 -24.53 -20.72
CA SER A 409 -5.87 -24.11 -19.33
C SER A 409 -7.04 -23.14 -19.13
N LEU A 410 -7.78 -23.32 -18.03
CA LEU A 410 -8.91 -22.46 -17.66
C LEU A 410 -8.39 -21.12 -17.13
N TRP A 411 -8.95 -20.03 -17.64
CA TRP A 411 -8.68 -18.69 -17.16
C TRP A 411 -9.94 -17.86 -17.01
N ASN A 412 -9.88 -16.88 -16.11
CA ASN A 412 -10.89 -15.82 -16.00
C ASN A 412 -10.17 -14.48 -15.88
N SER A 413 -10.56 -13.49 -16.68
CA SER A 413 -9.91 -12.16 -16.66
C SER A 413 -10.10 -11.38 -15.36
N ARG A 414 -11.02 -11.80 -14.47
CA ARG A 414 -11.13 -11.24 -13.12
C ARG A 414 -10.21 -11.95 -12.11
N GLY A 415 -9.45 -12.98 -12.49
CA GLY A 415 -8.77 -13.88 -11.55
C GLY A 415 -9.75 -14.80 -10.85
N ALA A 416 -9.33 -15.42 -9.74
CA ALA A 416 -10.13 -16.36 -8.96
C ALA A 416 -11.42 -15.74 -8.39
N PHE A 417 -12.39 -16.60 -8.07
CA PHE A 417 -13.64 -16.21 -7.42
C PHE A 417 -13.49 -16.21 -5.89
N LEU A 418 -13.17 -17.37 -5.30
CA LEU A 418 -12.95 -17.52 -3.86
C LEU A 418 -11.47 -17.72 -3.51
N LEU A 419 -11.13 -17.37 -2.28
CA LEU A 419 -9.82 -17.68 -1.69
C LEU A 419 -9.63 -19.19 -1.48
N PRO A 420 -8.38 -19.65 -1.40
CA PRO A 420 -8.06 -20.99 -0.95
C PRO A 420 -8.47 -21.19 0.50
N THR A 421 -8.91 -22.40 0.84
CA THR A 421 -9.32 -22.77 2.20
C THR A 421 -8.41 -23.87 2.76
N SER A 422 -8.59 -24.21 4.03
CA SER A 422 -7.94 -25.38 4.61
C SER A 422 -8.63 -26.64 4.10
N GLY A 423 -7.86 -27.58 3.57
CA GLY A 423 -8.34 -28.89 3.12
C GLY A 423 -8.59 -29.87 4.26
N ALA A 424 -9.09 -31.05 3.90
CA ALA A 424 -9.41 -32.12 4.84
C ALA A 424 -8.18 -32.98 5.24
N SER A 425 -7.07 -32.88 4.52
CA SER A 425 -5.88 -33.71 4.68
C SER A 425 -4.65 -32.90 5.12
N PRO A 426 -3.81 -33.41 6.03
CA PRO A 426 -4.04 -34.60 6.85
C PRO A 426 -5.28 -34.45 7.74
N GLY A 427 -5.99 -35.56 7.94
CA GLY A 427 -7.26 -35.60 8.66
C GLY A 427 -7.10 -35.89 10.15
N GLY A 428 -8.16 -36.45 10.75
CA GLY A 428 -8.19 -36.81 12.17
C GLY A 428 -8.31 -35.61 13.09
N VAL A 429 -7.61 -35.64 14.23
CA VAL A 429 -7.72 -34.63 15.30
C VAL A 429 -6.99 -33.31 14.99
N LEU A 430 -6.18 -33.26 13.93
CA LEU A 430 -5.45 -32.04 13.56
C LEU A 430 -6.43 -30.91 13.26
N ALA A 431 -6.28 -29.71 13.81
CA ALA A 431 -7.25 -28.65 13.58
C ALA A 431 -7.32 -28.18 12.10
N THR A 432 -8.53 -27.83 11.65
CA THR A 432 -8.78 -27.18 10.35
C THR A 432 -8.68 -25.67 10.45
N GLY A 433 -8.50 -25.02 9.30
CA GLY A 433 -8.51 -23.56 9.18
C GLY A 433 -7.10 -22.98 9.19
N MET A 434 -7.04 -21.65 9.08
CA MET A 434 -5.79 -20.90 9.06
C MET A 434 -5.39 -20.54 10.50
N PHE A 435 -4.11 -20.66 10.80
CA PHE A 435 -3.52 -20.34 12.08
C PHE A 435 -2.68 -19.06 11.97
N VAL A 436 -2.59 -18.34 13.08
CA VAL A 436 -1.81 -17.13 13.26
C VAL A 436 -0.62 -17.46 14.13
N PHE A 437 0.57 -17.17 13.62
CA PHE A 437 1.86 -17.33 14.29
C PHE A 437 2.41 -15.94 14.57
N GLU A 438 2.75 -15.72 15.84
CA GLU A 438 3.32 -14.47 16.33
C GLU A 438 4.49 -14.81 17.27
N LYS A 439 5.54 -14.00 17.20
CA LYS A 439 6.74 -14.17 18.03
C LYS A 439 6.39 -14.23 19.51
N GLY A 440 6.87 -15.29 20.18
CA GLY A 440 6.67 -15.49 21.62
C GLY A 440 5.23 -15.82 22.04
N LYS A 441 4.33 -16.13 21.09
CA LYS A 441 2.95 -16.54 21.38
C LYS A 441 2.68 -17.97 20.90
N GLU A 442 1.70 -18.63 21.51
CA GLU A 442 1.16 -19.87 20.97
C GLU A 442 0.44 -19.62 19.64
N PRO A 443 0.58 -20.49 18.63
CA PRO A 443 -0.20 -20.40 17.41
C PRO A 443 -1.69 -20.57 17.69
N VAL A 444 -2.50 -19.62 17.23
CA VAL A 444 -3.96 -19.60 17.45
C VAL A 444 -4.70 -19.71 16.13
N LYS A 445 -5.87 -20.35 16.14
CA LYS A 445 -6.75 -20.39 14.98
C LYS A 445 -7.31 -18.98 14.71
N LYS A 446 -7.26 -18.54 13.44
CA LYS A 446 -7.75 -17.23 12.98
C LYS A 446 -9.27 -17.13 13.04
#